data_AF-A0A0N4T0G0-F1
#
_entry.id   AF-A0A0N4T0G0-F1
#
_cell.length_a   1.000
_cell.length_b   1.000
_cell.length_c   1.000
_cell.angle_alpha   90.00
_cell.angle_beta   90.00
_cell.angle_gamma   90.00
#
_symmetry.space_group_name_H-M   'P 1'
#
loop_
_entity.id
_entity.type
_entity.pdbx_description
1 polymer ?
#
loop_
_entity_poly.entity_id
_entity_poly.type
_entity_poly.pdbx_seq_one_letter_code
_entity_poly.pdbx_strand_id
1 'polypeptide(L)'
;MERRYLRPNERYPVPLDESFWTNIVCTSSTGRSAEAAHELDRMHTSNVVAEVERALRENKENINDAIMKQIAPSAVNVTGIQYENLISLSFDHDELIRQEENRRRRMRERIISAALRKE
;
A
#
# COMPACT_ATOMS: atom_id res chain seq x y z
N MET A 1 34.37 56.75 -47.14
CA MET A 1 34.54 56.50 -45.69
C MET A 1 35.21 55.15 -45.52
N GLU A 2 36.48 55.12 -45.12
CA GLU A 2 37.24 53.88 -44.94
C GLU A 2 36.71 53.10 -43.72
N ARG A 3 36.32 51.83 -43.92
CA ARG A 3 35.77 50.94 -42.86
C ARG A 3 36.77 50.61 -41.74
N ARG A 4 38.01 51.10 -41.82
CA ARG A 4 39.12 50.78 -40.91
C ARG A 4 39.04 51.45 -39.53
N TYR A 5 38.09 52.38 -39.33
CA TYR A 5 37.94 53.13 -38.08
C TYR A 5 36.67 52.77 -37.27
N LEU A 6 35.86 51.83 -37.75
CA LEU A 6 34.69 51.34 -37.03
C LEU A 6 35.11 50.17 -36.13
N ARG A 7 35.40 50.46 -34.86
CA ARG A 7 35.59 49.40 -33.86
C ARG A 7 34.23 48.79 -33.50
N PRO A 8 34.11 47.45 -33.41
CA PRO A 8 32.91 46.82 -32.87
C PRO A 8 32.61 47.38 -31.48
N ASN A 9 31.36 47.77 -31.24
CA ASN A 9 30.97 48.44 -30.01
C ASN A 9 30.92 47.42 -28.85
N GLU A 10 31.89 47.47 -27.93
CA GLU A 10 32.02 46.52 -26.81
C GLU A 10 30.82 46.49 -25.86
N ARG A 11 29.96 47.53 -25.88
CA ARG A 11 28.77 47.62 -25.04
C ARG A 11 27.56 46.82 -25.54
N TYR A 12 27.58 46.36 -26.78
CA TYR A 12 26.44 45.64 -27.37
C TYR A 12 26.88 44.27 -27.88
N PRO A 13 26.31 43.18 -27.36
CA PRO A 13 26.61 41.85 -27.89
C PRO A 13 26.14 41.79 -29.35
N VAL A 14 27.00 41.29 -30.22
CA VAL A 14 26.65 41.00 -31.62
C VAL A 14 25.70 39.80 -31.61
N PRO A 15 24.52 39.89 -32.25
CA PRO A 15 23.62 38.75 -32.39
C PRO A 15 24.34 37.58 -33.03
N LEU A 16 24.15 36.38 -32.48
CA LEU A 16 24.63 35.16 -33.10
C LEU A 16 23.93 34.96 -34.45
N ASP A 17 24.65 34.35 -35.39
CA ASP A 17 24.09 34.00 -36.69
C ASP A 17 22.91 33.04 -36.55
N GLU A 18 21.93 33.10 -37.47
CA GLU A 18 20.73 32.25 -37.48
C GLU A 18 21.03 30.77 -37.67
N SER A 19 22.30 30.38 -37.83
CA SER A 19 22.75 29.01 -37.89
C SER A 19 23.46 28.53 -36.62
N PHE A 20 23.60 29.36 -35.57
CA PHE A 20 24.47 29.04 -34.43
C PHE A 20 24.12 27.74 -33.71
N TRP A 21 22.83 27.38 -33.67
CA TRP A 21 22.32 26.15 -33.05
C TRP A 21 22.85 24.88 -33.74
N THR A 22 23.17 24.93 -35.02
CA THR A 22 23.72 23.77 -35.75
C THR A 22 25.04 23.32 -35.15
N ASN A 23 25.92 24.24 -34.77
CA ASN A 23 27.20 23.89 -34.12
C ASN A 23 26.99 23.32 -32.70
N ILE A 24 25.98 23.79 -31.97
CA ILE A 24 25.66 23.29 -30.62
C ILE A 24 25.06 21.87 -30.69
N VAL A 25 24.19 21.62 -31.67
CA VAL A 25 23.57 20.30 -31.87
C VAL A 25 24.57 19.30 -32.48
N CYS A 26 25.35 19.71 -33.48
CA CYS A 26 26.28 18.81 -34.16
C CYS A 26 27.51 18.42 -33.31
N THR A 27 27.96 19.26 -32.38
CA THR A 27 29.04 18.90 -31.43
C THR A 27 28.63 17.77 -30.48
N SER A 28 27.33 17.59 -30.21
CA SER A 28 26.82 16.44 -29.45
C SER A 28 26.67 15.16 -30.29
N SER A 29 26.67 15.28 -31.63
CA SER A 29 26.46 14.14 -32.55
C SER A 29 27.72 13.38 -32.92
N THR A 30 28.89 13.81 -32.45
CA THR A 30 30.10 12.97 -32.48
C THR A 30 29.97 11.81 -31.48
N GLY A 31 29.18 10.79 -31.83
CA GLY A 31 29.48 9.42 -31.40
C GLY A 31 28.32 8.50 -31.02
N ARG A 32 27.06 8.94 -30.90
CA ARG A 32 25.94 8.00 -30.64
C ARG A 32 24.68 8.43 -31.38
N SER A 33 24.38 7.73 -32.49
CA SER A 33 23.08 7.80 -33.15
C SER A 33 21.97 7.49 -32.13
N ALA A 34 20.83 8.19 -32.23
CA ALA A 34 19.65 7.89 -31.41
C ALA A 34 19.24 6.41 -31.51
N GLU A 35 19.45 5.80 -32.68
CA GLU A 35 19.21 4.38 -32.93
C GLU A 35 20.12 3.48 -32.09
N ALA A 36 21.41 3.83 -31.94
CA ALA A 36 22.34 3.10 -31.09
C ALA A 36 22.01 3.26 -29.59
N ALA A 37 21.46 4.41 -29.18
CA ALA A 37 20.98 4.61 -27.82
C ALA A 37 19.74 3.76 -27.52
N HIS A 38 18.79 3.67 -28.45
CA HIS A 38 17.61 2.81 -28.33
C HIS A 38 17.95 1.31 -28.33
N GLU A 39 18.95 0.88 -29.11
CA GLU A 39 19.41 -0.51 -29.14
C GLU A 39 20.01 -0.91 -27.78
N LEU A 40 20.85 -0.04 -27.19
CA LEU A 40 21.40 -0.26 -25.85
C LEU A 40 20.30 -0.30 -24.79
N ASP A 41 19.33 0.60 -24.85
CA ASP A 41 18.21 0.64 -23.90
C ASP A 41 17.33 -0.62 -24.01
N ARG A 42 17.12 -1.14 -25.22
CA ARG A 42 16.47 -2.44 -25.46
C ARG A 42 17.23 -3.61 -24.84
N MET A 43 18.56 -3.62 -24.98
CA MET A 43 19.39 -4.66 -24.38
C MET A 43 19.39 -4.57 -22.85
N HIS A 44 19.46 -3.37 -22.29
CA HIS A 44 19.37 -3.16 -20.85
C HIS A 44 18.00 -3.57 -20.28
N THR A 45 16.91 -3.17 -20.92
CA THR A 45 15.56 -3.58 -20.51
C THR A 45 15.37 -5.09 -20.58
N SER A 46 15.86 -5.74 -21.64
CA SER A 46 15.84 -7.21 -21.78
C SER A 46 16.60 -7.91 -20.65
N ASN A 47 17.81 -7.43 -20.33
CA ASN A 47 18.62 -7.99 -19.24
C ASN A 47 17.97 -7.80 -17.87
N VAL A 48 17.34 -6.65 -17.62
CA VAL A 48 16.60 -6.38 -16.38
C VAL A 48 15.41 -7.32 -16.24
N VAL A 49 14.64 -7.53 -17.32
CA VAL A 49 13.51 -8.47 -17.31
C VAL A 49 13.98 -9.89 -16.99
N ALA A 50 15.05 -10.35 -17.64
CA ALA A 50 15.61 -11.67 -17.39
C ALA A 50 16.10 -11.84 -15.94
N GLU A 51 16.71 -10.81 -15.37
CA GLU A 51 17.18 -10.80 -13.98
C GLU A 51 16.02 -10.85 -12.98
N VAL A 52 14.99 -10.04 -13.21
CA VAL A 52 13.78 -10.01 -12.38
C VAL A 52 13.05 -11.35 -12.42
N GLU A 53 12.92 -11.95 -13.61
CA GLU A 53 12.33 -13.28 -13.74
C GLU A 53 13.15 -14.35 -13.01
N ARG A 54 14.48 -14.28 -13.08
CA ARG A 54 15.35 -15.19 -12.34
C ARG A 54 15.15 -15.04 -10.84
N ALA A 55 15.18 -13.80 -10.33
CA ALA A 55 14.95 -13.51 -8.92
C ALA A 55 13.55 -13.96 -8.44
N LEU A 56 12.52 -13.82 -9.27
CA LEU A 56 11.18 -14.32 -8.97
C LEU A 56 11.12 -15.84 -8.92
N ARG A 57 11.80 -16.55 -9.83
CA ARG A 57 11.87 -18.01 -9.82
C ARG A 57 12.62 -18.54 -8.60
N GLU A 58 13.76 -17.94 -8.26
CA GLU A 58 14.57 -18.32 -7.09
C GLU A 58 13.80 -18.08 -5.77
N ASN A 59 13.01 -17.00 -5.70
CA ASN A 59 12.25 -16.66 -4.49
C ASN A 59 10.82 -17.21 -4.48
N LYS A 60 10.43 -18.02 -5.46
CA LYS A 60 9.05 -18.51 -5.59
C LYS A 60 8.55 -19.22 -4.33
N GLU A 61 9.38 -20.08 -3.74
CA GLU A 61 9.02 -20.80 -2.51
C GLU A 61 8.90 -19.85 -1.31
N ASN A 62 9.80 -18.88 -1.17
CA ASN A 62 9.73 -17.86 -0.11
C ASN A 62 8.48 -16.98 -0.23
N ILE A 63 8.11 -16.62 -1.46
CA ILE A 63 6.90 -15.85 -1.76
C ILE A 63 5.67 -16.69 -1.42
N ASN A 64 5.62 -17.96 -1.84
CA ASN A 64 4.53 -18.87 -1.51
C ASN A 64 4.38 -19.06 0.00
N ASP A 65 5.48 -19.27 0.73
CA ASP A 65 5.47 -19.38 2.19
C ASP A 65 4.95 -18.11 2.88
N ALA A 66 5.37 -16.93 2.40
CA ALA A 66 4.90 -15.65 2.92
C ALA A 66 3.41 -15.44 2.64
N ILE A 67 2.95 -15.78 1.43
CA ILE A 67 1.54 -15.74 1.04
C ILE A 67 0.73 -16.69 1.91
N MET A 68 1.17 -17.93 2.11
CA MET A 68 0.48 -18.91 2.96
C MET A 68 0.42 -18.45 4.42
N LYS A 69 1.48 -17.83 4.94
CA LYS A 69 1.50 -17.25 6.30
C LYS A 69 0.54 -16.08 6.48
N GLN A 70 0.19 -15.33 5.42
CA GLN A 70 -0.82 -14.27 5.48
C GLN A 70 -2.24 -14.79 5.22
N ILE A 71 -2.40 -15.68 4.24
CA ILE A 71 -3.69 -16.22 3.84
C ILE A 71 -4.20 -17.23 4.87
N ALA A 72 -3.36 -18.08 5.46
CA ALA A 72 -3.83 -19.09 6.42
C ALA A 72 -4.49 -18.44 7.66
N PRO A 73 -3.91 -17.43 8.33
CA PRO A 73 -4.60 -16.70 9.39
C PRO A 73 -5.85 -15.98 8.89
N SER A 74 -5.83 -15.39 7.69
CA SER A 74 -7.00 -14.68 7.15
C SER A 74 -8.16 -15.62 6.78
N ALA A 75 -7.89 -16.78 6.21
CA ALA A 75 -8.90 -17.77 5.84
C ALA A 75 -9.46 -18.49 7.07
N VAL A 76 -8.62 -18.75 8.07
CA VAL A 76 -9.04 -19.32 9.36
C VAL A 76 -9.79 -18.29 10.22
N ASN A 77 -9.42 -17.01 10.17
CA ASN A 77 -10.14 -15.95 10.89
C ASN A 77 -11.47 -15.56 10.24
N VAL A 78 -11.65 -15.72 8.93
CA VAL A 78 -12.96 -15.44 8.30
C VAL A 78 -14.01 -16.48 8.71
N THR A 79 -13.61 -17.71 9.04
CA THR A 79 -14.52 -18.74 9.56
C THR A 79 -14.64 -18.73 11.09
N GLY A 80 -13.56 -18.41 11.83
CA GLY A 80 -13.55 -18.39 13.30
C GLY A 80 -14.23 -17.16 13.92
N ILE A 81 -14.00 -15.96 13.37
CA ILE A 81 -14.52 -14.71 13.96
C ILE A 81 -16.04 -14.57 13.81
N GLN A 82 -16.65 -15.28 12.85
CA GLN A 82 -18.11 -15.19 12.62
C GLN A 82 -18.96 -15.85 13.70
N TYR A 83 -18.38 -16.70 14.57
CA TYR A 83 -19.15 -17.45 15.56
C TYR A 83 -18.68 -17.29 17.01
N GLU A 84 -17.50 -16.72 17.28
CA GLU A 84 -17.00 -16.58 18.67
C GLU A 84 -17.73 -15.52 19.51
N ASN A 85 -18.38 -14.53 18.88
CA ASN A 85 -19.12 -13.47 19.56
C ASN A 85 -20.62 -13.47 19.25
N LEU A 86 -21.18 -14.60 18.77
CA LEU A 86 -22.62 -14.72 18.67
C LEU A 86 -23.19 -14.96 20.06
N ILE A 87 -24.01 -14.01 20.54
CA ILE A 87 -24.90 -14.25 21.66
C ILE A 87 -25.68 -15.52 21.34
N SER A 88 -25.63 -16.52 22.23
CA SER A 88 -26.32 -17.79 22.05
C SER A 88 -27.78 -17.52 21.68
N LEU A 89 -28.21 -17.93 20.48
CA LEU A 89 -29.58 -17.72 19.97
C LEU A 89 -30.67 -18.35 20.87
N SER A 90 -30.27 -19.15 21.85
CA SER A 90 -31.14 -19.75 22.87
C SER A 90 -31.09 -19.00 24.21
N PHE A 91 -30.88 -17.68 24.22
CA PHE A 91 -31.12 -16.89 25.42
C PHE A 91 -32.62 -16.70 25.58
N ASP A 92 -33.25 -17.58 26.36
CA ASP A 92 -34.64 -17.47 26.75
C ASP A 92 -34.79 -16.37 27.82
N HIS A 93 -35.13 -15.17 27.35
CA HIS A 93 -35.28 -14.00 28.20
C HIS A 93 -36.37 -14.19 29.27
N ASP A 94 -37.42 -14.94 28.94
CA ASP A 94 -38.54 -15.20 29.83
C ASP A 94 -38.12 -16.11 30.98
N GLU A 95 -37.29 -17.11 30.72
CA GLU A 95 -36.76 -18.00 31.76
C GLU A 95 -35.84 -17.25 32.74
N LEU A 96 -35.02 -16.32 32.25
CA LEU A 96 -34.17 -15.48 33.11
C LEU A 96 -35.03 -14.59 34.03
N ILE A 97 -36.04 -13.92 33.47
CA ILE A 97 -36.96 -13.06 34.24
C ILE A 97 -37.67 -13.91 35.30
N ARG A 98 -38.17 -15.09 34.93
CA ARG A 98 -38.86 -16.02 35.84
C ARG A 98 -37.97 -16.47 36.99
N GLN A 99 -36.68 -16.72 36.75
CA GLN A 99 -35.72 -17.09 37.79
C GLN A 99 -35.45 -15.94 38.76
N GLU A 100 -35.32 -14.72 38.26
CA GLU A 100 -35.12 -13.54 39.09
C GLU A 100 -36.35 -13.26 39.97
N GLU A 101 -37.54 -13.24 39.38
CA GLU A 101 -38.79 -13.01 40.11
C GLU A 101 -39.01 -14.03 41.23
N ASN A 102 -38.70 -15.31 40.96
CA ASN A 102 -38.76 -16.36 41.96
C ASN A 102 -37.73 -16.16 43.09
N ARG A 103 -36.53 -15.68 42.76
CA ARG A 103 -35.51 -15.32 43.76
C ARG A 103 -36.00 -14.18 44.66
N ARG A 104 -36.58 -13.12 44.09
CA ARG A 104 -37.17 -12.01 44.86
C ARG A 104 -38.37 -12.42 45.69
N ARG A 105 -39.22 -13.31 45.18
CA ARG A 105 -40.37 -13.86 45.91
C ARG A 105 -39.93 -14.62 47.16
N ARG A 106 -38.96 -15.54 47.02
CA ARG A 106 -38.38 -16.28 48.16
C ARG A 106 -37.72 -15.36 49.19
N MET A 107 -37.06 -14.29 48.75
CA MET A 107 -36.48 -13.28 49.65
C MET A 107 -37.57 -12.59 50.48
N ARG A 108 -38.66 -12.17 49.85
CA ARG A 108 -39.81 -11.54 50.54
C ARG A 108 -40.48 -12.50 51.53
N GLU A 109 -40.70 -13.75 51.14
CA GLU A 109 -41.28 -14.78 52.02
C GLU A 109 -40.38 -15.06 53.24
N ARG A 110 -39.06 -15.08 53.07
CA ARG A 110 -38.11 -15.20 54.18
C ARG A 110 -38.19 -14.02 55.14
N ILE A 111 -38.30 -12.80 54.63
CA ILE A 111 -38.43 -11.60 55.47
C ILE A 111 -39.74 -11.62 56.25
N ILE A 112 -40.85 -11.94 55.58
CA ILE A 112 -42.18 -12.02 56.21
C ILE A 112 -42.21 -13.12 57.29
N SER A 113 -41.70 -14.32 56.98
CA SER A 113 -41.66 -15.42 57.95
C SER A 113 -40.70 -15.15 59.12
N ALA A 114 -39.61 -14.42 58.91
CA ALA A 114 -38.72 -13.99 59.99
C ALA A 114 -39.37 -12.91 60.89
N ALA A 115 -40.18 -12.01 60.32
CA ALA A 115 -40.93 -11.02 61.07
C ALA A 115 -42.06 -11.67 61.90
N LEU A 116 -42.82 -12.60 61.31
CA LEU A 116 -43.92 -13.31 61.98
C LEU A 116 -43.47 -14.29 63.08
N ARG A 117 -42.20 -14.73 63.10
CA ARG A 117 -41.63 -15.58 64.17
C ARG A 117 -41.11 -14.79 65.37
N LYS A 118 -41.07 -13.46 65.29
CA LYS A 118 -40.59 -12.56 66.35
C LYS A 118 -41.72 -11.98 67.20
N GLU A 119 -42.97 -12.25 66.85
CA GLU A 119 -44.16 -12.08 67.72
C GLU A 119 -44.41 -13.37 68.51
#